data_AF-A0A0N8KFV7-F1
#
_entry.id   AF-A0A0N8KFV7-F1
#
_cell.length_a   1.000
_cell.length_b   1.000
_cell.length_c   1.000
_cell.angle_alpha   90.00
_cell.angle_beta   90.00
_cell.angle_gamma   90.00
#
_symmetry.space_group_name_H-M   'P 1'
#
loop_
_entity.id
_entity.type
_entity.pdbx_description
1 polymer ?
#
loop_
_entity_poly.entity_id
_entity_poly.type
_entity_poly.pdbx_seq_one_letter_code
_entity_poly.pdbx_strand_id
1 'polypeptide(L)'
;MNPSHDLDAVALNFSPNDLLLLNLALALIMYGVALDLRVEDFKYLIKNPKAFFLGVFAQFLLLPALTLLLNYVMRPPASVSLGMFLVAACPGGNVSNFLSNLAKGNTALSVSLTGFSTIGSIFLT
;
A
#
# COMPACT_ATOMS: atom_id res chain seq x y z
N MET A 1 3.69 -32.59 -15.88
CA MET A 1 2.66 -31.56 -15.64
C MET A 1 3.39 -30.36 -15.06
N ASN A 2 3.34 -29.21 -15.75
CA ASN A 2 4.11 -28.03 -15.38
C ASN A 2 3.26 -27.17 -14.42
N PRO A 3 3.67 -26.97 -13.15
CA PRO A 3 2.84 -26.35 -12.12
C PRO A 3 2.45 -24.88 -12.39
N SER A 4 3.07 -24.24 -13.39
CA SER A 4 2.71 -22.88 -13.81
C SER A 4 1.31 -22.78 -14.43
N HIS A 5 0.84 -23.82 -15.13
CA HIS A 5 -0.43 -23.76 -15.87
C HIS A 5 -1.66 -23.91 -14.95
N ASP A 6 -1.50 -24.52 -13.78
CA ASP A 6 -2.62 -24.75 -12.84
C ASP A 6 -2.94 -23.49 -12.02
N LEU A 7 -1.94 -22.66 -11.70
CA LEU A 7 -2.13 -21.41 -10.95
C LEU A 7 -2.79 -20.33 -11.81
N ASP A 8 -2.41 -20.24 -13.09
CA ASP A 8 -2.97 -19.28 -14.03
C ASP A 8 -4.45 -19.59 -14.37
N ALA A 9 -4.91 -20.81 -14.08
CA ALA A 9 -6.28 -21.25 -14.26
C ALA A 9 -7.20 -20.96 -13.05
N VAL A 10 -6.66 -20.49 -11.92
CA VAL A 10 -7.45 -20.18 -10.72
C VAL A 10 -8.18 -18.86 -10.89
N ALA A 11 -9.50 -18.93 -11.10
CA ALA A 11 -10.37 -17.75 -11.13
C ALA A 11 -10.78 -17.34 -9.70
N LEU A 12 -10.30 -16.18 -9.25
CA LEU A 12 -10.74 -15.58 -8.00
C LEU A 12 -12.13 -14.96 -8.18
N ASN A 13 -13.16 -15.62 -7.63
CA ASN A 13 -14.53 -15.12 -7.63
C ASN A 13 -14.72 -14.17 -6.45
N PHE A 14 -14.48 -12.88 -6.67
CA PHE A 14 -14.85 -11.85 -5.70
C PHE A 14 -16.33 -11.54 -5.82
N SER A 15 -17.11 -11.79 -4.76
CA SER A 15 -18.51 -11.40 -4.76
C SER A 15 -18.62 -9.87 -4.71
N PRO A 16 -19.41 -9.22 -5.58
CA PRO A 16 -19.57 -7.76 -5.57
C PRO A 16 -20.07 -7.23 -4.22
N ASN A 17 -20.89 -8.01 -3.52
CA ASN A 17 -21.44 -7.65 -2.22
C ASN A 17 -20.37 -7.58 -1.13
N ASP A 18 -19.43 -8.53 -1.10
CA ASP A 18 -18.35 -8.54 -0.10
C ASP A 18 -17.41 -7.35 -0.28
N LEU A 19 -17.09 -7.00 -1.54
CA LEU A 19 -16.28 -5.82 -1.86
C LEU A 19 -16.97 -4.52 -1.43
N LEU A 20 -18.28 -4.42 -1.66
CA LEU A 20 -19.07 -3.25 -1.26
C LEU A 20 -19.10 -3.11 0.26
N LEU A 21 -19.33 -4.22 0.98
CA LEU A 21 -19.31 -4.26 2.43
C LEU A 21 -17.94 -3.86 3.00
N LEU A 22 -16.85 -4.39 2.43
CA LEU A 22 -15.48 -4.05 2.83
C LEU A 22 -15.19 -2.56 2.61
N ASN A 23 -15.56 -2.01 1.45
CA ASN A 23 -15.34 -0.61 1.13
C ASN A 23 -16.11 0.33 2.06
N LEU A 24 -17.37 0.00 2.38
CA LEU A 24 -18.17 0.75 3.35
C LEU A 24 -17.56 0.70 4.76
N ALA A 25 -17.13 -0.48 5.20
CA ALA A 25 -16.48 -0.63 6.50
C ALA A 25 -15.19 0.19 6.58
N LEU A 26 -14.34 0.13 5.55
CA LEU A 26 -13.12 0.94 5.48
C LEU A 26 -13.42 2.43 5.42
N ALA A 27 -14.45 2.86 4.69
CA ALA A 27 -14.85 4.27 4.64
C ALA A 27 -15.22 4.79 6.03
N LEU A 28 -15.99 4.02 6.81
CA LEU A 28 -16.41 4.39 8.16
C LEU A 28 -15.21 4.43 9.14
N ILE A 29 -14.32 3.44 9.05
CA ILE A 29 -13.08 3.41 9.85
C ILE A 29 -12.18 4.61 9.51
N MET A 30 -11.97 4.89 8.22
CA MET A 30 -11.17 6.03 7.77
C MET A 30 -11.77 7.36 8.16
N TYR A 31 -13.10 7.47 8.17
CA TYR A 31 -13.78 8.65 8.69
C TYR A 31 -13.47 8.86 10.18
N GLY A 32 -13.52 7.78 11.00
CA GLY A 32 -13.10 7.84 12.40
C GLY A 32 -11.64 8.28 12.57
N VAL A 33 -10.73 7.74 11.75
CA VAL A 33 -9.32 8.16 11.74
C VAL A 33 -9.18 9.64 11.36
N ALA A 34 -9.95 10.13 10.39
CA ALA A 34 -9.91 11.52 9.96
C ALA A 34 -10.37 12.50 11.04
N LEU A 35 -11.32 12.11 11.90
CA LEU A 35 -11.78 12.92 13.02
C LEU A 35 -10.73 13.09 14.13
N ASP A 36 -9.79 12.15 14.26
CA ASP A 36 -8.73 12.19 15.27
C ASP A 36 -7.52 13.03 14.82
N LEU A 37 -7.39 13.29 13.51
CA LEU A 37 -6.27 14.05 12.93
C LEU A 37 -6.43 15.55 13.13
N ARG A 38 -5.37 16.21 13.59
CA ARG A 38 -5.33 17.67 13.76
C ARG A 38 -4.42 18.31 12.71
N VAL A 39 -4.75 19.55 12.34
CA VAL A 39 -3.92 20.35 11.42
C VAL A 39 -2.48 20.54 11.95
N GLU A 40 -2.32 20.53 13.27
CA GLU A 40 -1.02 20.65 13.94
C GLU A 40 -0.09 19.47 13.66
N ASP A 41 -0.63 18.26 13.49
CA ASP A 41 0.15 17.05 13.19
C ASP A 41 0.84 17.17 11.82
N PHE A 42 0.13 17.75 10.84
CA PHE A 42 0.69 18.03 9.51
C PHE A 42 1.73 19.17 9.55
N LYS A 43 1.55 20.18 10.40
CA LYS A 43 2.57 21.24 10.58
C LYS A 43 3.87 20.68 11.16
N TYR A 44 3.78 19.73 12.10
CA TYR A 44 4.95 19.04 12.63
C TYR A 44 5.69 18.27 11.52
N LEU A 45 4.95 17.62 10.62
CA LEU A 45 5.50 16.88 9.49
C LEU A 45 6.29 17.77 8.53
N ILE A 46 5.76 18.95 8.20
CA ILE A 46 6.43 19.93 7.33
C ILE A 46 7.74 20.42 7.98
N LYS A 47 7.74 20.60 9.30
CA LYS A 47 8.96 20.98 10.04
C LYS A 47 9.99 19.85 10.13
N ASN A 48 9.55 18.59 10.07
CA ASN A 48 10.40 17.41 10.22
C ASN A 48 10.20 16.40 9.07
N PRO A 49 10.56 16.74 7.82
CA PRO A 49 10.19 15.96 6.65
C PRO A 49 11.03 14.69 6.44
N LYS A 50 12.06 14.46 7.27
CA LYS A 50 12.99 13.32 7.12
C LYS A 50 12.26 11.98 7.05
N ALA A 51 11.29 11.77 7.95
CA ALA A 51 10.51 10.54 7.98
C ALA A 51 9.61 10.37 6.75
N PHE A 52 9.08 11.48 6.23
CA PHE A 52 8.28 11.48 5.01
C PHE A 52 9.12 11.05 3.79
N PHE A 53 10.27 11.67 3.56
CA PHE A 53 11.12 11.30 2.43
C PHE A 53 11.65 9.87 2.54
N LEU A 54 11.98 9.41 3.76
CA LEU A 54 12.35 8.02 4.00
C LEU A 54 11.20 7.07 3.62
N GLY A 55 9.97 7.42 3.98
CA GLY A 55 8.77 6.65 3.63
C GLY A 55 8.54 6.58 2.12
N VAL A 56 8.61 7.71 1.41
CA VAL A 56 8.46 7.76 -0.07
C VAL A 56 9.55 6.93 -0.76
N PHE A 57 10.80 7.07 -0.32
CA PHE A 57 11.92 6.28 -0.84
C PHE A 57 11.72 4.78 -0.58
N ALA A 58 11.23 4.41 0.61
CA ALA A 58 10.95 3.02 0.94
C ALA A 58 9.83 2.46 0.07
N GLN A 59 8.77 3.23 -0.18
CA GLN A 59 7.61 2.83 -0.98
C GLN A 59 7.98 2.54 -2.45
N PHE A 60 8.67 3.49 -3.10
CA PHE A 60 8.90 3.41 -4.55
C PHE A 60 10.23 2.78 -4.95
N LEU A 61 11.21 2.71 -4.06
CA LEU A 61 12.52 2.13 -4.39
C LEU A 61 12.82 0.88 -3.58
N LEU A 62 12.69 0.94 -2.25
CA LEU A 62 13.06 -0.19 -1.39
C LEU A 62 12.10 -1.39 -1.61
N LEU A 63 10.79 -1.16 -1.69
CA LEU A 63 9.81 -2.23 -1.86
C LEU A 63 9.94 -2.94 -3.23
N PRO A 64 10.08 -2.25 -4.38
CA PRO A 64 10.38 -2.91 -5.65
C PRO A 64 11.75 -3.62 -5.64
N ALA A 65 12.79 -3.02 -5.04
CA ALA A 65 14.10 -3.66 -4.93
C ALA A 65 14.06 -4.94 -4.08
N LEU A 66 13.30 -4.93 -2.99
CA LEU A 66 13.07 -6.12 -2.16
C LEU A 66 12.30 -7.19 -2.94
N THR A 67 11.33 -6.79 -3.76
CA THR A 67 10.58 -7.70 -4.63
C THR A 67 11.49 -8.35 -5.68
N LEU A 68 12.42 -7.59 -6.28
CA LEU A 68 13.45 -8.13 -7.17
C LEU A 68 14.30 -9.19 -6.46
N LEU A 69 14.76 -8.89 -5.24
CA LEU A 69 15.57 -9.81 -4.44
C LEU A 69 14.77 -11.07 -4.07
N LEU A 70 13.51 -10.92 -3.69
CA LEU A 70 12.64 -12.05 -3.36
C LEU A 70 12.39 -12.95 -4.58
N ASN A 71 12.16 -12.36 -5.75
CA ASN A 71 12.02 -13.09 -7.00
C ASN A 71 13.31 -13.83 -7.40
N TYR A 72 14.48 -13.25 -7.14
CA TYR A 72 15.78 -13.90 -7.40
C TYR A 72 15.98 -15.13 -6.52
N VAL A 73 15.62 -15.05 -5.23
CA VAL A 73 15.79 -16.13 -4.25
C VAL A 73 14.74 -17.23 -4.42
N MET A 74 13.47 -16.86 -4.53
CA MET A 74 12.35 -17.82 -4.58
C MET A 74 12.08 -18.39 -5.98
N ARG A 75 12.49 -17.68 -7.04
CA ARG A 75 12.27 -18.05 -8.46
C ARG A 75 10.82 -18.46 -8.76
N PRO A 76 9.81 -17.60 -8.44
CA PRO A 76 8.42 -17.92 -8.72
C PRO A 76 8.16 -17.99 -10.24
N PRO A 77 7.04 -18.62 -10.67
CA PRO A 77 6.59 -18.58 -12.06
C PRO A 77 6.48 -17.14 -12.58
N ALA A 78 6.69 -16.96 -13.89
CA ALA A 78 6.74 -15.64 -14.51
C ALA A 78 5.46 -14.81 -14.28
N SER A 79 4.28 -15.46 -14.30
CA SER A 79 2.99 -14.81 -14.02
C SER A 79 2.91 -14.23 -12.62
N VAL A 80 3.33 -14.99 -11.61
CA VAL A 80 3.37 -14.56 -10.20
C VAL A 80 4.41 -13.44 -10.00
N SER A 81 5.59 -13.59 -10.60
CA SER A 81 6.67 -12.58 -10.52
C SER A 81 6.20 -11.21 -11.04
N LEU A 82 5.49 -11.19 -12.17
CA LEU A 82 4.89 -9.97 -12.73
C LEU A 82 3.83 -9.38 -11.78
N GLY A 83 2.95 -10.23 -11.23
CA GLY A 83 1.96 -9.78 -10.24
C GLY A 83 2.61 -9.14 -9.00
N MET A 84 3.70 -9.72 -8.49
CA MET A 84 4.45 -9.16 -7.38
C MET A 84 5.04 -7.79 -7.70
N PHE A 85 5.60 -7.59 -8.89
CA PHE A 85 6.10 -6.28 -9.32
C PHE A 85 4.99 -5.24 -9.44
N LEU A 86 3.84 -5.61 -10.00
CA LEU A 86 2.69 -4.71 -10.09
C LEU A 86 2.22 -4.27 -8.70
N VAL A 87 2.10 -5.21 -7.75
CA VAL A 87 1.72 -4.89 -6.36
C VAL A 87 2.77 -3.99 -5.69
N ALA A 88 4.06 -4.26 -5.89
CA ALA A 88 5.14 -3.48 -5.30
C ALA A 88 5.25 -2.07 -5.89
N ALA A 89 4.85 -1.86 -7.15
CA ALA A 89 4.84 -0.56 -7.81
C ALA A 89 3.64 0.31 -7.41
N CYS A 90 2.57 -0.29 -6.88
CA CYS A 90 1.39 0.45 -6.45
C CYS A 90 1.68 1.36 -5.24
N PRO A 91 1.03 2.53 -5.17
CA PRO A 91 1.11 3.39 -3.99
C PRO A 91 0.45 2.72 -2.78
N GLY A 92 0.75 3.25 -1.59
CA GLY A 92 0.10 2.80 -0.35
C GLY A 92 -1.42 3.00 -0.38
N GLY A 93 -2.15 2.12 0.30
CA GLY A 93 -3.61 2.18 0.40
C GLY A 93 -4.11 2.60 1.78
N ASN A 94 -5.37 3.01 1.88
CA ASN A 94 -5.98 3.56 3.11
C ASN A 94 -5.95 2.62 4.33
N VAL A 95 -5.80 1.30 4.11
CA VAL A 95 -5.65 0.32 5.19
C VAL A 95 -4.39 0.61 6.03
N SER A 96 -3.30 1.11 5.44
CA SER A 96 -2.08 1.47 6.18
C SER A 96 -2.33 2.57 7.22
N ASN A 97 -3.24 3.51 6.92
CA ASN A 97 -3.60 4.59 7.83
C ASN A 97 -4.34 4.04 9.06
N PHE A 98 -5.25 3.09 8.85
CA PHE A 98 -5.94 2.40 9.94
C PHE A 98 -4.94 1.63 10.82
N LEU A 99 -4.07 0.84 10.19
CA LEU A 99 -3.08 0.04 10.92
C LEU A 99 -2.09 0.93 11.68
N SER A 100 -1.67 2.05 11.10
CA SER A 100 -0.83 3.03 11.79
C SER A 100 -1.53 3.61 13.02
N ASN A 101 -2.82 3.93 12.90
CA ASN A 101 -3.61 4.42 14.01
C ASN A 101 -3.77 3.36 15.12
N LEU A 102 -4.07 2.12 14.73
CA LEU A 102 -4.21 1.00 15.66
C LEU A 102 -2.89 0.68 16.38
N ALA A 103 -1.76 0.82 15.67
CA ALA A 103 -0.42 0.66 16.23
C ALA A 103 0.04 1.85 17.08
N LYS A 104 -0.79 2.89 17.27
CA LYS A 104 -0.44 4.17 17.92
C LYS A 104 0.79 4.83 17.28
N GLY A 105 0.96 4.62 15.99
CA GLY A 105 2.00 5.25 15.18
C GLY A 105 1.63 6.68 14.77
N ASN A 106 2.44 7.27 13.90
CA ASN A 106 2.15 8.60 13.36
C ASN A 106 1.15 8.49 12.18
N THR A 107 -0.14 8.55 12.50
CA THR A 107 -1.22 8.47 11.50
C THR A 107 -1.16 9.61 10.50
N ALA A 108 -0.79 10.82 10.92
CA ALA A 108 -0.65 11.97 10.02
C ALA A 108 0.44 11.73 8.95
N LEU A 109 1.58 11.16 9.34
CA LEU A 109 2.64 10.74 8.42
C LEU A 109 2.12 9.68 7.44
N SER A 110 1.40 8.66 7.91
CA SER A 110 0.84 7.60 7.04
C SER A 110 -0.12 8.17 6.01
N VAL A 111 -1.03 9.06 6.44
CA VAL A 111 -2.00 9.72 5.54
C VAL A 111 -1.29 10.61 4.53
N SER A 112 -0.29 11.39 4.96
CA SER A 112 0.51 12.23 4.05
C SER A 112 1.29 11.39 3.03
N LEU A 113 1.91 10.29 3.45
CA LEU A 113 2.61 9.37 2.57
C LEU A 113 1.65 8.75 1.54
N THR A 114 0.48 8.31 1.98
CA THR A 114 -0.55 7.74 1.11
C THR A 114 -1.01 8.76 0.06
N GLY A 115 -1.37 9.97 0.48
CA GLY A 115 -1.81 11.02 -0.43
C GLY A 115 -0.74 11.40 -1.46
N PHE A 116 0.50 11.57 -1.02
CA PHE A 116 1.60 11.92 -1.93
C PHE A 116 1.94 10.76 -2.88
N SER A 117 1.97 9.53 -2.38
CA SER A 117 2.29 8.36 -3.20
C SER A 117 1.21 8.11 -4.26
N THR A 118 -0.07 8.33 -3.94
CA THR A 118 -1.17 8.22 -4.92
C THR A 118 -1.08 9.28 -6.02
N ILE A 119 -0.61 10.50 -5.70
CA ILE A 119 -0.35 11.51 -6.74
C ILE A 119 0.87 11.11 -7.56
N GLY A 120 1.94 10.67 -6.89
CA GLY A 120 3.18 10.24 -7.54
C GLY A 120 3.00 9.02 -8.45
N SER A 121 2.10 8.10 -8.10
CA SER A 121 1.86 6.89 -8.88
C SER A 121 1.33 7.17 -10.29
N ILE A 122 0.72 8.34 -10.53
CA ILE A 122 0.30 8.76 -11.90
C ILE A 122 1.49 8.74 -12.88
N PHE A 123 2.71 8.97 -12.40
CA PHE A 123 3.92 9.00 -13.22
C PHE A 123 4.84 7.80 -12.99
N LEU A 124 4.78 7.17 -11.82
CA LEU A 124 5.71 6.13 -11.39
C LEU A 124 5.19 4.70 -11.61
N THR A 125 3.88 4.53 -11.73
CA THR A 125 3.19 3.23 -11.84
C THR A 125 2.41 3.19 -13.15
#